data_AF-A0A2P7AVV9-F1
#
_entry.id   AF-A0A2P7AVV9-F1
#
_cell.length_a   1.000
_cell.length_b   1.000
_cell.length_c   1.000
_cell.angle_alpha   90.00
_cell.angle_beta   90.00
_cell.angle_gamma   90.00
#
_symmetry.space_group_name_H-M   'P 1'
#
loop_
_entity.id
_entity.type
_entity.pdbx_description
1 polymer ?
#
loop_
_entity_poly.entity_id
_entity_poly.type
_entity_poly.pdbx_seq_one_letter_code
_entity_poly.pdbx_strand_id
1 'polypeptide(L)'
;MSQLRCLALLGCLIVSPALAAEETCGKSEPIFSTRAIGEALLACWLRPHGADDMGVTLRFALRRDGTVIASPRVTYRTPGGDRVVKEAFVSSAMETVNKAVPLAISPELGEIIAGKPLTVIFSDGVDVRISSGY
;
A
#
# COMPACT_ATOMS: atom_id res chain seq x y z
N MET A 1 -58.56 -34.07 3.72
CA MET A 1 -57.95 -34.15 5.06
C MET A 1 -56.67 -34.96 4.88
N SER A 2 -55.45 -34.43 4.84
CA SER A 2 -54.82 -33.40 5.65
C SER A 2 -53.64 -32.79 4.86
N GLN A 3 -53.47 -31.48 5.00
CA GLN A 3 -52.39 -30.66 4.44
C GLN A 3 -51.22 -30.59 5.45
N LEU A 4 -49.97 -30.79 5.00
CA LEU A 4 -48.76 -30.27 5.65
C LEU A 4 -47.73 -30.01 4.54
N ARG A 5 -47.70 -28.80 3.95
CA ARG A 5 -47.02 -27.56 4.38
C ARG A 5 -45.49 -27.59 4.27
N CYS A 6 -45.02 -26.86 3.25
CA CYS A 6 -43.81 -26.06 3.11
C CYS A 6 -42.59 -26.38 3.99
N LEU A 7 -41.52 -26.81 3.34
CA LEU A 7 -40.16 -26.44 3.69
C LEU A 7 -39.47 -25.93 2.42
N ALA A 8 -39.76 -24.67 2.07
CA ALA A 8 -38.96 -23.93 1.12
C ALA A 8 -37.62 -23.62 1.80
N LEU A 9 -36.55 -24.30 1.36
CA LEU A 9 -35.17 -24.00 1.72
C LEU A 9 -34.82 -22.59 1.21
N LEU A 10 -35.09 -21.59 2.03
CA LEU A 10 -34.60 -20.21 1.87
C LEU A 10 -33.13 -20.16 2.33
N GLY A 11 -32.25 -20.74 1.52
CA GLY A 11 -30.81 -20.56 1.62
C GLY A 11 -30.40 -19.33 0.81
N CYS A 12 -30.73 -18.12 1.28
CA CYS A 12 -30.20 -16.91 0.68
C CYS A 12 -28.77 -16.70 1.19
N LEU A 13 -27.82 -16.85 0.27
CA LEU A 13 -26.39 -16.63 0.46
C LEU A 13 -26.13 -15.30 1.16
N ILE A 14 -25.47 -15.38 2.32
CA ILE A 14 -24.78 -14.25 2.95
C ILE A 14 -23.69 -13.77 1.98
N VAL A 15 -23.96 -12.69 1.26
CA VAL A 15 -22.93 -11.94 0.54
C VAL A 15 -22.12 -11.18 1.58
N SER A 16 -21.04 -11.78 2.05
CA SER A 16 -20.03 -11.10 2.88
C SER A 16 -19.35 -10.02 2.04
N PRO A 17 -19.39 -8.72 2.42
CA PRO A 17 -18.72 -7.65 1.67
C PRO A 17 -17.20 -7.57 1.93
N ALA A 18 -16.60 -8.58 2.57
CA ALA A 18 -15.21 -8.51 3.05
C ALA A 18 -14.13 -8.57 1.96
N LEU A 19 -14.49 -8.73 0.69
CA LEU A 19 -13.54 -8.98 -0.41
C LEU A 19 -13.47 -7.84 -1.46
N ALA A 20 -13.83 -6.61 -1.09
CA ALA A 20 -13.78 -5.48 -2.04
C ALA A 20 -12.49 -4.63 -1.96
N ALA A 21 -11.65 -4.82 -0.92
CA ALA A 21 -10.40 -4.08 -0.77
C ALA A 21 -9.23 -4.67 -1.59
N GLU A 22 -9.36 -5.90 -2.10
CA GLU A 22 -8.26 -6.59 -2.78
C GLU A 22 -8.15 -6.27 -4.29
N GLU A 23 -9.17 -5.63 -4.89
CA GLU A 23 -9.26 -5.46 -6.35
C GLU A 23 -8.53 -4.23 -6.93
N THR A 24 -7.97 -3.34 -6.08
CA THR A 24 -7.33 -2.08 -6.52
C THR A 24 -5.81 -2.09 -6.41
N CYS A 25 -5.22 -2.91 -5.54
CA CYS A 25 -3.78 -3.02 -5.45
C CYS A 25 -3.18 -3.61 -6.73
N GLY A 26 -2.19 -2.92 -7.32
CA GLY A 26 -1.49 -3.38 -8.53
C GLY A 26 -2.22 -3.13 -9.86
N LYS A 27 -3.46 -2.62 -9.87
CA LYS A 27 -4.07 -2.04 -11.09
C LYS A 27 -3.57 -0.61 -11.25
N SER A 28 -2.64 -0.40 -12.18
CA SER A 28 -2.01 0.91 -12.39
C SER A 28 -2.17 1.34 -13.84
N GLU A 29 -2.97 2.39 -14.05
CA GLU A 29 -2.79 3.32 -15.18
C GLU A 29 -1.36 3.87 -15.13
N PRO A 30 -0.77 4.32 -16.25
CA PRO A 30 0.57 4.88 -16.21
C PRO A 30 0.69 6.03 -15.19
N ILE A 31 1.75 5.99 -14.37
CA ILE A 31 2.01 6.90 -13.27
C ILE A 31 2.93 8.02 -13.77
N PHE A 32 2.42 9.25 -13.72
CA PHE A 32 3.10 10.45 -14.24
C PHE A 32 3.63 11.39 -13.14
N SER A 33 3.42 11.09 -11.85
CA SER A 33 3.90 11.95 -10.75
C SER A 33 4.21 11.18 -9.48
N THR A 34 5.00 11.77 -8.58
CA THR A 34 5.25 11.18 -7.25
C THR A 34 4.00 11.08 -6.39
N ARG A 35 3.04 12.00 -6.55
CA ARG A 35 1.72 11.89 -5.90
C ARG A 35 1.02 10.59 -6.30
N ALA A 36 0.99 10.30 -7.60
CA ALA A 36 0.38 9.07 -8.12
C ALA A 36 1.14 7.80 -7.68
N ILE A 37 2.46 7.87 -7.41
CA ILE A 37 3.18 6.78 -6.73
C ILE A 37 2.62 6.57 -5.32
N GLY A 38 2.41 7.65 -4.56
CA GLY A 38 1.83 7.59 -3.22
C GLY A 38 0.43 6.96 -3.22
N GLU A 39 -0.42 7.37 -4.16
CA GLU A 39 -1.76 6.80 -4.34
C GLU A 39 -1.71 5.30 -4.67
N ALA A 40 -0.81 4.87 -5.56
CA ALA A 40 -0.63 3.46 -5.91
C ALA A 40 -0.14 2.62 -4.71
N LEU A 41 0.77 3.15 -3.90
CA LEU A 41 1.20 2.49 -2.66
C LEU A 41 0.06 2.45 -1.64
N LEU A 42 -0.67 3.54 -1.47
CA LEU A 42 -1.80 3.63 -0.53
C LEU A 42 -2.90 2.61 -0.88
N ALA A 43 -3.20 2.40 -2.16
CA ALA A 43 -4.16 1.41 -2.61
C ALA A 43 -3.79 -0.04 -2.21
N CYS A 44 -2.51 -0.31 -1.95
CA CYS A 44 -2.01 -1.61 -1.48
C CYS A 44 -1.84 -1.71 0.04
N TRP A 45 -2.01 -0.60 0.77
CA TRP A 45 -1.57 -0.54 2.15
C TRP A 45 -2.63 -1.02 3.14
N LEU A 46 -2.32 -2.11 3.84
CA LEU A 46 -3.11 -2.62 4.96
C LEU A 46 -2.59 -2.04 6.28
N ARG A 47 -3.13 -0.88 6.70
CA ARG A 47 -2.74 -0.25 7.97
C ARG A 47 -3.15 -1.16 9.16
N PRO A 48 -2.22 -1.50 10.06
CA PRO A 48 -2.55 -2.24 11.28
C PRO A 48 -3.50 -1.48 12.19
N HIS A 49 -4.38 -2.19 12.88
CA HIS A 49 -5.25 -1.60 13.91
C HIS A 49 -4.45 -0.98 15.05
N GLY A 50 -4.93 0.15 15.59
CA GLY A 50 -4.30 0.86 16.72
C GLY A 50 -3.03 1.64 16.34
N ALA A 51 -2.80 1.87 15.05
CA ALA A 51 -1.64 2.60 14.53
C ALA A 51 -1.98 4.00 14.00
N ASP A 52 -3.06 4.61 14.51
CA ASP A 52 -3.62 5.87 13.99
C ASP A 52 -2.63 7.04 14.07
N ASP A 53 -1.82 7.10 15.15
CA ASP A 53 -0.80 8.14 15.36
C ASP A 53 0.62 7.72 14.91
N MET A 54 0.74 6.61 14.16
CA MET A 54 2.03 6.07 13.75
C MET A 54 2.51 6.59 12.41
N GLY A 55 3.83 6.68 12.27
CA GLY A 55 4.50 7.07 11.05
C GLY A 55 5.82 6.32 10.85
N VAL A 56 6.12 5.96 9.60
CA VAL A 56 7.41 5.41 9.19
C VAL A 56 7.86 6.07 7.89
N THR A 57 9.15 6.40 7.81
CA THR A 57 9.75 6.87 6.57
C THR A 57 10.62 5.76 5.98
N LEU A 58 10.33 5.39 4.74
CA LEU A 58 11.14 4.51 3.93
C LEU A 58 11.97 5.32 2.93
N ARG A 59 13.17 4.85 2.62
CA ARG A 59 14.01 5.36 1.56
C ARG A 59 14.41 4.23 0.62
N PHE A 60 14.10 4.39 -0.66
CA PHE A 60 14.44 3.43 -1.72
C PHE A 60 14.47 4.15 -3.07
N ALA A 61 15.01 3.50 -4.11
CA ALA A 61 14.98 4.01 -5.47
C ALA A 61 14.22 3.02 -6.37
N LEU A 62 13.65 3.51 -7.47
CA LEU A 62 12.99 2.68 -8.48
C LEU A 62 13.85 2.60 -9.74
N ARG A 63 13.73 1.50 -10.48
CA ARG A 63 14.16 1.40 -11.88
C ARG A 63 13.13 2.06 -12.79
N ARG A 64 13.48 2.23 -14.05
CA ARG A 64 12.56 2.73 -15.10
C ARG A 64 11.34 1.83 -15.30
N ASP A 65 11.49 0.53 -15.05
CA ASP A 65 10.41 -0.46 -15.12
C ASP A 65 9.52 -0.49 -13.85
N GLY A 66 9.73 0.43 -12.91
CA GLY A 66 8.95 0.52 -11.68
C GLY A 66 9.28 -0.52 -10.61
N THR A 67 10.33 -1.34 -10.79
CA THR A 67 10.83 -2.23 -9.73
C THR A 67 11.72 -1.51 -8.74
N VAL A 68 11.83 -2.01 -7.50
CA VAL A 68 12.71 -1.43 -6.48
C VAL A 68 14.19 -1.77 -6.72
N ILE A 69 15.05 -0.78 -6.55
CA ILE A 69 16.51 -0.94 -6.49
C ILE A 69 16.90 -1.18 -5.03
N ALA A 70 17.11 -2.45 -4.69
CA ALA A 70 17.40 -2.96 -3.35
C ALA A 70 16.26 -2.80 -2.32
N SER A 71 16.38 -3.48 -1.18
CA SER A 71 15.34 -3.44 -0.13
C SER A 71 15.16 -2.02 0.43
N PRO A 72 13.91 -1.54 0.65
CA PRO A 72 13.68 -0.26 1.28
C PRO A 72 14.31 -0.16 2.66
N ARG A 73 14.84 1.01 2.99
CA ARG A 73 15.47 1.29 4.28
C ARG A 73 14.54 2.14 5.13
N VAL A 74 14.33 1.76 6.37
CA VAL A 74 13.63 2.61 7.34
C VAL A 74 14.58 3.71 7.82
N THR A 75 14.21 4.97 7.63
CA THR A 75 15.02 6.13 8.03
C THR A 75 14.43 6.92 9.19
N TYR A 76 13.12 6.74 9.47
CA TYR A 76 12.46 7.34 10.62
C TYR A 76 11.29 6.46 11.07
N ARG A 77 10.99 6.50 12.37
CA ARG A 77 9.83 5.87 13.01
C ARG A 77 9.32 6.82 14.09
N THR A 78 8.00 6.98 14.22
CA THR A 78 7.41 7.75 15.31
C THR A 78 7.88 7.22 16.67
N PRO A 79 8.31 8.10 17.60
CA PRO A 79 8.72 7.69 18.95
C PRO A 79 7.51 7.29 19.82
N GLY A 80 7.74 6.53 20.89
CA GLY A 80 6.68 6.09 21.81
C GLY A 80 5.85 4.92 21.27
N GLY A 81 4.68 4.66 21.86
CA GLY A 81 3.74 3.62 21.41
C GLY A 81 4.15 2.17 21.71
N ASP A 82 3.16 1.27 21.56
CA ASP A 82 3.35 -0.18 21.76
C ASP A 82 4.35 -0.76 20.74
N ARG A 83 5.25 -1.63 21.23
CA ARG A 83 6.33 -2.20 20.40
C ARG A 83 5.80 -3.11 19.30
N VAL A 84 4.81 -3.95 19.60
CA VAL A 84 4.24 -4.90 18.66
C VAL A 84 3.51 -4.14 17.55
N VAL A 85 2.73 -3.12 17.89
CA VAL A 85 2.02 -2.30 16.90
C VAL A 85 3.02 -1.54 16.01
N LYS A 86 4.12 -1.02 16.56
CA LYS A 86 5.19 -0.39 15.76
C LYS A 86 5.84 -1.34 14.77
N GLU A 87 6.21 -2.54 15.21
CA GLU A 87 6.82 -3.55 14.35
C GLU A 87 5.86 -3.96 13.24
N ALA A 88 4.57 -4.14 13.56
CA ALA A 88 3.52 -4.41 12.58
C ALA A 88 3.35 -3.25 11.57
N PHE A 89 3.42 -1.99 12.01
CA PHE A 89 3.30 -0.84 11.13
C PHE A 89 4.47 -0.73 10.15
N VAL A 90 5.71 -0.94 10.63
CA VAL A 90 6.90 -0.98 9.78
C VAL A 90 6.82 -2.13 8.79
N SER A 91 6.42 -3.32 9.24
CA SER A 91 6.26 -4.50 8.38
C SER A 91 5.22 -4.26 7.29
N SER A 92 4.07 -3.69 7.66
CA SER A 92 2.99 -3.35 6.74
C SER A 92 3.47 -2.37 5.65
N ALA A 93 4.18 -1.30 6.02
CA ALA A 93 4.72 -0.35 5.03
C ALA A 93 5.75 -1.00 4.08
N MET A 94 6.62 -1.86 4.60
CA MET A 94 7.60 -2.60 3.78
C MET A 94 6.91 -3.57 2.81
N GLU A 95 5.89 -4.28 3.29
CA GLU A 95 5.12 -5.24 2.51
C GLU A 95 4.30 -4.55 1.41
N THR A 96 3.74 -3.37 1.68
CA THR A 96 3.07 -2.53 0.68
C THR A 96 3.95 -2.28 -0.53
N VAL A 97 5.21 -1.91 -0.31
CA VAL A 97 6.15 -1.66 -1.42
C VAL A 97 6.34 -2.93 -2.26
N ASN A 98 6.48 -4.09 -1.63
CA ASN A 98 6.64 -5.37 -2.34
C ASN A 98 5.39 -5.77 -3.14
N LYS A 99 4.20 -5.49 -2.61
CA LYS A 99 2.92 -5.79 -3.26
C LYS A 99 2.62 -4.87 -4.44
N ALA A 100 3.06 -3.60 -4.36
CA ALA A 100 2.74 -2.60 -5.36
C ALA A 100 3.64 -2.63 -6.61
N VAL A 101 4.81 -3.27 -6.54
CA VAL A 101 5.75 -3.32 -7.67
C VAL A 101 5.50 -4.51 -8.62
N PRO A 102 5.76 -4.37 -9.92
CA PRO A 102 6.26 -3.16 -10.59
C PRO A 102 5.17 -2.08 -10.71
N LEU A 103 5.52 -0.84 -10.36
CA LEU A 103 4.66 0.32 -10.59
C LEU A 103 4.68 0.67 -12.08
N ALA A 104 3.53 0.98 -12.70
CA ALA A 104 3.49 1.33 -14.12
C ALA A 104 4.00 2.77 -14.36
N ILE A 105 5.29 3.01 -14.12
CA ILE A 105 5.92 4.32 -14.27
C ILE A 105 5.92 4.73 -15.75
N SER A 106 5.45 5.94 -16.06
CA SER A 106 5.51 6.46 -17.42
C SER A 106 6.97 6.66 -17.86
N PRO A 107 7.29 6.57 -19.17
CA PRO A 107 8.63 6.83 -19.66
C PRO A 107 9.18 8.19 -19.21
N GLU A 108 8.36 9.24 -19.27
CA GLU A 108 8.75 10.61 -18.90
C GLU A 108 9.10 10.72 -17.40
N LEU A 109 8.28 10.11 -16.53
CA LEU A 109 8.57 10.08 -15.10
C LEU A 109 9.81 9.22 -14.81
N GLY A 110 9.98 8.11 -15.53
CA GLY A 110 11.13 7.21 -15.41
C GLY A 110 12.47 7.92 -15.67
N GLU A 111 12.54 8.84 -16.62
CA GLU A 111 13.72 9.69 -16.84
C GLU A 111 14.07 10.55 -15.62
N ILE A 112 13.06 10.99 -14.88
CA ILE A 112 13.22 11.89 -13.74
C ILE A 112 13.60 11.11 -12.49
N ILE A 113 12.96 9.98 -12.19
CA ILE A 113 13.07 9.33 -10.87
C ILE A 113 14.00 8.11 -10.84
N ALA A 114 14.29 7.48 -11.99
CA ALA A 114 15.02 6.22 -11.98
C ALA A 114 16.40 6.35 -11.33
N GLY A 115 16.70 5.48 -10.36
CA GLY A 115 17.93 5.51 -9.60
C GLY A 115 18.04 6.63 -8.56
N LYS A 116 17.14 7.61 -8.55
CA LYS A 116 17.12 8.65 -7.50
C LYS A 116 16.45 8.09 -6.24
N PRO A 117 17.02 8.32 -5.05
CA PRO A 117 16.35 7.96 -3.82
C PRO A 117 15.04 8.72 -3.67
N LEU A 118 13.98 8.00 -3.35
CA LEU A 118 12.69 8.52 -2.94
C LEU A 118 12.58 8.42 -1.42
N THR A 119 12.08 9.48 -0.80
CA THR A 119 11.63 9.49 0.58
C THR A 119 10.13 9.23 0.56
N VAL A 120 9.70 8.13 1.17
CA VAL A 120 8.30 7.71 1.23
C VAL A 120 7.84 7.69 2.69
N ILE A 121 6.78 8.41 3.00
CA ILE A 121 6.27 8.58 4.36
C ILE A 121 4.92 7.90 4.43
N PHE A 122 4.81 6.86 5.27
CA PHE A 122 3.56 6.21 5.61
C PHE A 122 3.09 6.78 6.96
N SER A 123 1.93 7.43 6.98
CA SER A 123 1.30 8.04 8.16
C SER A 123 -0.23 7.92 8.06
N ASP A 124 -0.97 9.02 8.11
CA ASP A 124 -2.37 9.15 7.70
C ASP A 124 -2.61 8.84 6.20
N GLY A 125 -1.60 9.02 5.36
CA GLY A 125 -1.57 8.61 3.95
C GLY A 125 -0.19 8.09 3.52
N VAL A 126 0.10 8.18 2.22
CA VAL A 126 1.44 7.88 1.67
C VAL A 126 1.96 9.08 0.86
N ASP A 127 2.95 9.78 1.38
CA ASP A 127 3.63 10.89 0.68
C ASP A 127 4.95 10.41 0.05
N VAL A 128 5.25 10.89 -1.15
CA VAL A 128 6.44 10.50 -1.91
C VAL A 128 7.17 11.74 -2.42
N ARG A 129 8.44 11.84 -2.05
CA ARG A 129 9.32 12.96 -2.41
C ARG A 129 10.60 12.42 -3.03
N ILE A 130 11.07 13.06 -4.10
CA ILE A 130 12.43 12.79 -4.60
C ILE A 130 13.40 13.37 -3.56
N SER A 131 14.29 12.54 -3.01
CA SER A 131 15.35 13.02 -2.13
C SER A 131 16.29 13.90 -2.96
N SER A 132 16.51 15.15 -2.52
CA SER A 132 17.68 15.88 -3.02
C SER A 132 18.92 15.06 -2.67
N GLY A 133 19.79 14.81 -3.65
CA GLY A 133 21.17 14.50 -3.32
C GLY A 133 21.70 15.65 -2.46
N TYR A 134 22.50 15.33 -1.46
CA TYR A 134 23.21 16.32 -0.65
C TYR A 134 23.95 17.30 -1.56
#